data_AF-A0A3B4Y8X8-F1
#
_entry.id   AF-A0A3B4Y8X8-F1
#
_cell.length_a   1.000
_cell.length_b   1.000
_cell.length_c   1.000
_cell.angle_alpha   90.00
_cell.angle_beta   90.00
_cell.angle_gamma   90.00
#
_symmetry.space_group_name_H-M   'P 1'
#
loop_
_entity.id
_entity.type
_entity.pdbx_description
1 polymer ?
#
loop_
_entity_poly.entity_id
_entity_poly.type
_entity_poly.pdbx_seq_one_letter_code
_entity_poly.pdbx_strand_id
1 'polypeptide(L)'
;MVQPQPDGPMQWDMSGEESGGALRVPPELAANEVVTRLLGDNQQLREALRRSNLALRQRCEEMEGWQRRTREEREFLSSRFQEARALVERLAQENHSLQSLVSGPTSSSNHCCSSSQTEDLQGRPARNGPLEGPQTLDQRDKKRVEETDQHTQTTPPRSLPVEGANEFLQLLKSHKEKLEEGMRELRRKNEELERDREEGEKERERMRRCIDQLRAKLAQAQVSNVTEENVPHRSEAQHSSDWYRELEEKLDYLQKSSAQRDRTEALLKQKDKDCAQLAKDCEALKAQATSLLGELNERQSCLEKSEHERKMLEEKLCSKLKALQVAERELEQQRKQHHVAMDKLLLQTQSLEQALKTERHVVTEEKKKLTQLQHAYTCLFRDYDSKLKSEGGDLCSRLEEAERALALKQDLIDKLKEEVEQQKGSLETVPVLAAQAEIYKADFLAEREAREKLNQKKEELQDQLNQAQAEIERLKQDAASRARMEQMKMRHMEDFPPRAPLIPPPQAFNTVPPAPSFRNQGLVPVGDQGAAGAEELPDLCCPKCQYQAPDMDTLQIHVMDCIQ
;
A
#
# COMPACT_ATOMS: atom_id res chain seq x y z
N MET A 1 9.57 -44.33 -36.55
CA MET A 1 9.01 -43.31 -37.48
C MET A 1 7.85 -42.62 -36.79
N VAL A 2 7.80 -41.30 -36.93
CA VAL A 2 6.75 -40.33 -36.55
C VAL A 2 6.67 -39.94 -35.06
N GLN A 3 7.34 -38.82 -34.75
CA GLN A 3 7.03 -37.89 -33.65
C GLN A 3 5.75 -37.10 -33.97
N PRO A 4 4.90 -36.74 -32.99
CA PRO A 4 3.96 -35.64 -33.15
C PRO A 4 4.66 -34.30 -32.87
N GLN A 5 4.44 -33.32 -33.75
CA GLN A 5 4.95 -31.95 -33.62
C GLN A 5 4.28 -31.18 -32.47
N PRO A 6 4.95 -30.13 -31.93
CA PRO A 6 4.32 -29.18 -31.03
C PRO A 6 3.50 -28.16 -31.84
N ASP A 7 2.23 -27.99 -31.49
CA ASP A 7 1.40 -26.89 -31.97
C ASP A 7 2.01 -25.53 -31.59
N GLY A 8 1.98 -24.60 -32.56
CA GLY A 8 2.71 -23.34 -32.54
C GLY A 8 2.25 -22.32 -31.49
N PRO A 9 2.97 -21.18 -31.37
CA PRO A 9 2.72 -20.18 -30.35
C PRO A 9 1.41 -19.44 -30.62
N MET A 10 0.49 -19.44 -29.66
CA MET A 10 -0.69 -18.56 -29.68
C MET A 10 -0.24 -17.09 -29.62
N GLN A 11 -0.21 -16.45 -30.78
CA GLN A 11 0.08 -15.04 -30.93
C GLN A 11 -1.18 -14.22 -30.65
N TRP A 12 -1.26 -13.60 -29.48
CA TRP A 12 -2.29 -12.62 -29.16
C TRP A 12 -1.90 -11.29 -29.80
N ASP A 13 -2.43 -11.00 -30.98
CA ASP A 13 -2.21 -9.73 -31.66
C ASP A 13 -2.86 -8.59 -30.87
N MET A 14 -2.02 -7.83 -30.17
CA MET A 14 -2.37 -6.58 -29.50
C MET A 14 -2.11 -5.43 -30.47
N SER A 15 -2.87 -5.38 -31.57
CA SER A 15 -2.83 -4.27 -32.52
C SER A 15 -3.46 -3.04 -31.86
N GLY A 16 -2.63 -2.13 -31.38
CA GLY A 16 -3.05 -0.83 -30.88
C GLY A 16 -3.46 0.06 -32.04
N GLU A 17 -4.75 0.08 -32.36
CA GLU A 17 -5.36 1.16 -33.14
C GLU A 17 -6.56 1.72 -32.38
N GLU A 18 -6.72 3.04 -32.44
CA GLU A 18 -7.77 3.83 -31.81
C GLU A 18 -9.15 3.49 -32.39
N SER A 19 -9.68 2.33 -32.05
CA SER A 19 -11.10 2.00 -32.13
C SER A 19 -11.37 0.79 -31.26
N GLY A 20 -11.94 1.06 -30.07
CA GLY A 20 -12.59 0.09 -29.19
C GLY A 20 -11.97 -1.30 -29.19
N GLY A 21 -10.84 -1.49 -28.49
CA GLY A 21 -10.13 -2.76 -28.38
C GLY A 21 -10.98 -3.91 -27.84
N ALA A 22 -11.75 -4.54 -28.72
CA ALA A 22 -12.42 -5.79 -28.49
C ALA A 22 -11.38 -6.90 -28.70
N LEU A 23 -11.06 -7.64 -27.63
CA LEU A 23 -10.22 -8.83 -27.73
C LEU A 23 -10.95 -9.84 -28.62
N ARG A 24 -10.40 -10.15 -29.80
CA ARG A 24 -11.00 -11.13 -30.71
C ARG A 24 -10.66 -12.52 -30.21
N VAL A 25 -11.68 -13.27 -29.80
CA VAL A 25 -11.53 -14.63 -29.26
C VAL A 25 -11.36 -15.62 -30.43
N PRO A 26 -10.36 -16.51 -30.39
CA PRO A 26 -10.25 -17.62 -31.34
C PRO A 26 -11.52 -18.49 -31.35
N PRO A 27 -11.99 -18.98 -32.51
CA PRO A 27 -13.23 -19.75 -32.63
C PRO A 27 -13.27 -21.00 -31.74
N GLU A 28 -12.12 -21.63 -31.47
CA GLU A 28 -12.06 -22.83 -30.63
C GLU A 28 -12.36 -22.53 -29.14
N LEU A 29 -12.13 -21.30 -28.68
CA LEU A 29 -12.32 -20.87 -27.29
C LEU A 29 -13.60 -20.06 -27.08
N ALA A 30 -14.28 -19.66 -28.17
CA ALA A 30 -15.51 -18.87 -28.12
C ALA A 30 -16.69 -19.62 -27.45
N ALA A 31 -16.69 -20.95 -27.49
CA ALA A 31 -17.69 -21.80 -26.84
C ALA A 31 -17.37 -22.12 -25.36
N ASN A 32 -16.23 -21.68 -24.84
CA ASN A 32 -15.83 -21.95 -23.47
C ASN A 32 -16.46 -20.92 -22.51
N GLU A 33 -17.38 -21.37 -21.65
CA GLU A 33 -18.15 -20.52 -20.73
C GLU A 33 -17.27 -19.68 -19.80
N VAL A 34 -16.12 -20.21 -19.37
CA VAL A 34 -15.18 -19.48 -18.50
C VAL A 34 -14.52 -18.33 -19.26
N VAL A 35 -14.16 -18.55 -20.53
CA VAL A 35 -13.59 -17.51 -21.40
C VAL A 35 -14.62 -16.41 -21.67
N THR A 36 -15.87 -16.76 -21.97
CA THR A 36 -16.96 -15.80 -22.17
C THR A 36 -17.20 -14.95 -20.92
N ARG A 37 -17.18 -15.56 -19.73
CA ARG A 37 -17.34 -14.85 -18.45
C ARG A 37 -16.18 -13.89 -18.19
N LEU A 38 -14.94 -14.33 -18.36
CA LEU A 38 -13.76 -13.49 -18.18
C LEU A 38 -13.73 -12.29 -19.12
N LEU A 39 -14.22 -12.44 -20.35
CA LEU A 39 -14.35 -11.34 -21.30
C LEU A 39 -15.44 -10.34 -20.89
N GLY A 40 -16.57 -10.84 -20.38
CA GLY A 40 -17.62 -10.01 -19.80
C GLY A 40 -17.10 -9.18 -18.62
N ASP A 41 -16.39 -9.83 -17.70
CA ASP A 41 -15.77 -9.16 -16.54
C ASP A 41 -14.70 -8.13 -17.00
N ASN A 42 -13.88 -8.47 -18.00
CA ASN A 42 -12.89 -7.54 -18.57
C ASN A 42 -13.54 -6.32 -19.23
N GLN A 43 -14.65 -6.51 -19.95
CA GLN A 43 -15.42 -5.43 -20.54
C GLN A 43 -16.01 -4.52 -19.45
N GLN A 44 -16.61 -5.10 -18.41
CA GLN A 44 -17.13 -4.35 -17.26
C GLN A 44 -16.04 -3.55 -16.54
N LEU A 45 -14.85 -4.13 -16.35
CA LEU A 45 -13.70 -3.44 -15.76
C LEU A 45 -13.23 -2.27 -16.62
N ARG A 46 -13.17 -2.44 -17.94
CA ARG A 46 -12.81 -1.35 -18.87
C ARG A 46 -13.83 -0.23 -18.84
N GLU A 47 -15.12 -0.55 -18.81
CA GLU A 47 -16.19 0.45 -18.70
C GLU A 47 -16.16 1.18 -17.36
N ALA A 48 -15.95 0.46 -16.25
CA ALA A 48 -15.80 1.04 -14.93
C ALA A 48 -14.59 1.98 -14.87
N LEU A 49 -13.45 1.57 -15.45
CA LEU A 49 -12.25 2.39 -15.52
C LEU A 49 -12.45 3.64 -16.38
N ARG A 50 -13.16 3.54 -17.52
CA ARG A 50 -13.52 4.71 -18.34
C ARG A 50 -14.42 5.68 -17.58
N ARG A 51 -15.46 5.18 -16.89
CA ARG A 51 -16.36 6.01 -16.07
C ARG A 51 -15.60 6.69 -14.94
N SER A 52 -14.72 5.96 -14.25
CA SER A 52 -13.87 6.51 -13.19
C SER A 52 -12.92 7.61 -13.70
N ASN A 53 -12.27 7.40 -14.85
CA ASN A 53 -11.40 8.41 -15.44
C ASN A 53 -12.16 9.67 -15.87
N LEU A 54 -13.35 9.51 -16.45
CA LEU A 54 -14.20 10.65 -16.81
C LEU A 54 -14.62 11.44 -15.57
N ALA A 55 -15.08 10.75 -14.52
CA ALA A 55 -15.44 11.39 -13.25
C ALA A 55 -14.24 12.11 -12.61
N LEU A 56 -13.04 11.52 -12.68
CA LEU A 56 -11.83 12.18 -12.17
C LEU A 56 -11.51 13.46 -12.94
N ARG A 57 -11.61 13.43 -14.28
CA ARG A 57 -11.41 14.63 -15.12
C ARG A 57 -12.41 15.73 -14.77
N GLN A 58 -13.69 15.39 -14.63
CA GLN A 58 -14.72 16.35 -14.21
C GLN A 58 -14.41 16.97 -12.85
N ARG A 59 -13.99 16.16 -11.86
CA ARG A 59 -13.60 16.66 -10.54
C ARG A 59 -12.35 17.56 -10.59
N CYS A 60 -11.38 17.25 -11.46
CA CYS A 60 -10.22 18.12 -11.67
C CYS A 60 -10.64 19.47 -12.25
N GLU A 61 -11.48 19.49 -13.28
CA GLU A 61 -12.01 20.72 -13.89
C GLU A 61 -12.83 21.56 -12.89
N GLU A 62 -13.67 20.91 -12.07
CA GLU A 62 -14.41 21.58 -11.00
C GLU A 62 -13.49 22.19 -9.94
N MET A 63 -12.43 21.47 -9.55
CA MET A 63 -11.43 21.95 -8.58
C MET A 63 -10.65 23.15 -9.14
N GLU A 64 -10.21 23.09 -10.39
CA GLU A 64 -9.55 24.21 -11.05
C GLU A 64 -10.48 25.43 -11.16
N GLY A 65 -11.75 25.21 -11.50
CA GLY A 65 -12.76 26.26 -11.54
C GLY A 65 -13.04 26.87 -10.16
N TRP A 66 -13.08 26.05 -9.11
CA TRP A 66 -13.21 26.52 -7.73
C TRP A 66 -11.99 27.33 -7.28
N GLN A 67 -10.78 26.87 -7.59
CA GLN A 67 -9.54 27.60 -7.28
C GLN A 67 -9.49 28.96 -7.99
N ARG A 68 -9.91 29.01 -9.27
CA ARG A 68 -9.99 30.26 -10.03
C ARG A 68 -10.97 31.26 -9.39
N ARG A 69 -12.19 30.83 -9.10
CA ARG A 69 -13.20 31.67 -8.41
C ARG A 69 -12.72 32.15 -7.05
N THR A 70 -12.10 31.28 -6.27
CA THR A 70 -11.54 31.65 -4.95
C THR A 70 -10.43 32.69 -5.08
N ARG A 71 -9.59 32.59 -6.12
CA ARG A 71 -8.57 33.61 -6.42
C ARG A 71 -9.22 34.95 -6.80
N GLU A 72 -10.20 34.93 -7.71
CA GLU A 72 -10.93 36.12 -8.15
C GLU A 72 -11.64 36.81 -6.97
N GLU A 73 -12.30 36.04 -6.08
CA GLU A 73 -12.92 36.56 -4.86
C GLU A 73 -11.91 37.20 -3.91
N ARG A 74 -10.75 36.56 -3.72
CA ARG A 74 -9.68 37.12 -2.89
C ARG A 74 -9.12 38.42 -3.47
N GLU A 75 -8.92 38.49 -4.77
CA GLU A 75 -8.46 39.69 -5.48
C GLU A 75 -9.50 40.81 -5.38
N PHE A 76 -10.79 40.48 -5.55
CA PHE A 76 -11.89 41.42 -5.36
C PHE A 76 -11.93 41.98 -3.93
N LEU A 77 -11.88 41.11 -2.91
CA LEU A 77 -11.85 41.53 -1.52
C LEU A 77 -10.62 42.39 -1.23
N SER A 78 -9.44 42.00 -1.72
CA SER A 78 -8.21 42.79 -1.58
C SER A 78 -8.37 44.19 -2.18
N SER A 79 -8.93 44.30 -3.38
CA SER A 79 -9.22 45.60 -4.01
C SER A 79 -10.20 46.43 -3.18
N ARG A 80 -11.29 45.83 -2.67
CA ARG A 80 -12.25 46.51 -1.79
C ARG A 80 -11.62 46.98 -0.48
N PHE A 81 -10.75 46.17 0.11
CA PHE A 81 -10.01 46.57 1.31
C PHE A 81 -9.03 47.71 1.05
N GLN A 82 -8.36 47.72 -0.11
CA GLN A 82 -7.49 48.82 -0.51
C GLN A 82 -8.28 50.12 -0.72
N GLU A 83 -9.44 50.04 -1.39
CA GLU A 83 -10.35 51.18 -1.54
C GLU A 83 -10.83 51.71 -0.19
N ALA A 84 -11.24 50.83 0.72
CA ALA A 84 -11.66 51.20 2.07
C ALA A 84 -10.52 51.85 2.87
N ARG A 85 -9.29 51.33 2.79
CA ARG A 85 -8.12 51.95 3.41
C ARG A 85 -7.85 53.34 2.85
N ALA A 86 -7.87 53.49 1.54
CA ALA A 86 -7.68 54.80 0.90
C ALA A 86 -8.76 55.81 1.29
N LEU A 87 -10.01 55.36 1.49
CA LEU A 87 -11.08 56.21 2.02
C LEU A 87 -10.81 56.64 3.46
N VAL A 88 -10.41 55.71 4.33
CA VAL A 88 -10.07 56.01 5.73
C VAL A 88 -8.89 56.97 5.82
N GLU A 89 -7.84 56.78 5.01
CA GLU A 89 -6.69 57.68 4.97
C GLU A 89 -7.08 59.09 4.52
N ARG A 90 -7.94 59.23 3.50
CA ARG A 90 -8.48 60.53 3.08
C ARG A 90 -9.30 61.19 4.18
N LEU A 91 -10.22 60.46 4.81
CA LEU A 91 -11.03 60.97 5.91
C LEU A 91 -10.16 61.35 7.12
N ALA A 92 -9.07 60.62 7.38
CA ALA A 92 -8.12 60.96 8.42
C ALA A 92 -7.36 62.26 8.10
N GLN A 93 -6.94 62.46 6.84
CA GLN A 93 -6.30 63.70 6.38
C GLN A 93 -7.26 64.90 6.43
N GLU A 94 -8.51 64.70 6.04
CA GLU A 94 -9.56 65.72 6.15
C GLU A 94 -9.86 66.05 7.62
N ASN A 95 -10.00 65.05 8.49
CA ASN A 95 -10.16 65.27 9.93
C ASN A 95 -8.97 66.00 10.53
N HIS A 96 -7.73 65.66 10.15
CA HIS A 96 -6.55 66.35 10.63
C HIS A 96 -6.54 67.82 10.16
N SER A 97 -6.95 68.06 8.91
CA SER A 97 -7.09 69.40 8.33
C SER A 97 -8.18 70.21 9.04
N LEU A 98 -9.35 69.64 9.28
CA LEU A 98 -10.44 70.26 10.05
C LEU A 98 -10.04 70.51 11.50
N GLN A 99 -9.35 69.56 12.15
CA GLN A 99 -8.79 69.75 13.49
C GLN A 99 -7.77 70.89 13.51
N SER A 100 -6.90 71.02 12.50
CA SER A 100 -5.95 72.12 12.41
C SER A 100 -6.62 73.49 12.20
N LEU A 101 -7.76 73.53 11.48
CA LEU A 101 -8.55 74.74 11.29
C LEU A 101 -9.34 75.13 12.55
N VAL A 102 -9.79 74.15 13.33
CA VAL A 102 -10.44 74.35 14.64
C VAL A 102 -9.40 74.68 15.73
N SER A 103 -8.16 74.21 15.56
CA SER A 103 -7.06 74.37 16.51
C SER A 103 -6.07 75.45 16.04
N GLY A 104 -6.47 76.72 16.12
CA GLY A 104 -5.52 77.84 16.11
C GLY A 104 -6.15 79.20 16.42
N PRO A 105 -5.42 80.17 17.04
CA PRO A 105 -4.27 80.09 17.93
C PRO A 105 -4.68 80.41 19.39
N THR A 106 -4.45 79.49 20.33
CA THR A 106 -4.30 79.84 21.74
C THR A 106 -2.94 79.34 22.20
N SER A 107 -2.04 80.29 22.49
CA SER A 107 -0.66 79.97 22.87
C SER A 107 -0.56 79.53 24.33
N SER A 108 0.25 78.47 24.48
CA SER A 108 1.05 78.04 25.64
C SER A 108 0.37 77.36 26.84
N SER A 109 0.71 76.09 27.05
CA SER A 109 1.53 75.70 28.20
C SER A 109 2.21 74.34 28.00
N ASN A 110 3.45 74.26 28.45
CA ASN A 110 4.41 73.16 28.33
C ASN A 110 4.03 71.88 29.09
N HIS A 111 4.36 70.72 28.53
CA HIS A 111 5.08 69.69 29.29
C HIS A 111 5.97 68.83 28.37
N CYS A 112 7.28 68.91 28.61
CA CYS A 112 8.33 68.07 28.01
C CYS A 112 8.37 66.66 28.64
N CYS A 113 8.91 65.70 27.89
CA CYS A 113 10.10 64.85 28.19
C CYS A 113 10.26 63.81 27.04
N SER A 114 11.24 63.97 26.13
CA SER A 114 12.59 63.34 26.15
C SER A 114 12.55 61.83 25.83
N SER A 115 13.35 61.20 24.96
CA SER A 115 14.64 61.56 24.34
C SER A 115 15.08 60.47 23.32
N SER A 116 15.84 60.88 22.28
CA SER A 116 16.99 60.17 21.64
C SER A 116 16.73 58.87 20.85
N GLN A 117 17.30 58.52 19.69
CA GLN A 117 18.62 58.69 19.03
C GLN A 117 18.41 58.51 17.50
N THR A 118 18.85 59.41 16.58
CA THR A 118 20.08 59.34 15.73
C THR A 118 20.33 57.93 15.14
N GLU A 119 20.53 57.68 13.84
CA GLU A 119 21.36 58.36 12.83
C GLU A 119 20.91 58.03 11.38
N ASP A 120 21.15 58.98 10.47
CA ASP A 120 21.19 58.81 9.02
C ASP A 120 22.46 58.04 8.57
N LEU A 121 22.36 57.27 7.47
CA LEU A 121 23.14 57.45 6.22
C LEU A 121 23.11 56.21 5.29
N GLN A 122 22.43 56.40 4.15
CA GLN A 122 23.00 56.30 2.79
C GLN A 122 23.34 54.93 2.16
N GLY A 123 22.80 54.72 0.94
CA GLY A 123 23.52 54.04 -0.15
C GLY A 123 22.90 52.75 -0.72
N ARG A 124 22.14 52.87 -1.81
CA ARG A 124 21.91 51.81 -2.82
C ARG A 124 23.19 51.60 -3.67
N PRO A 125 23.47 50.42 -4.28
CA PRO A 125 22.80 50.05 -5.53
C PRO A 125 22.57 48.54 -5.78
N ALA A 126 21.87 48.29 -6.88
CA ALA A 126 21.28 47.05 -7.35
C ALA A 126 22.25 45.94 -7.79
N ARG A 127 21.78 44.68 -7.75
CA ARG A 127 22.21 43.60 -8.66
C ARG A 127 21.00 42.75 -9.07
N ASN A 128 20.98 42.40 -10.37
CA ASN A 128 19.90 41.79 -11.15
C ASN A 128 19.53 40.33 -10.73
N GLY A 129 18.29 39.89 -11.05
CA GLY A 129 17.54 38.68 -10.61
C GLY A 129 17.90 37.33 -11.26
N PRO A 130 16.97 36.38 -11.57
CA PRO A 130 15.52 36.21 -11.23
C PRO A 130 15.12 34.77 -10.73
N LEU A 131 13.83 34.61 -10.36
CA LEU A 131 12.98 33.38 -10.30
C LEU A 131 13.37 32.17 -9.39
N GLU A 132 12.54 31.91 -8.37
CA GLU A 132 11.86 30.62 -8.06
C GLU A 132 10.94 30.80 -6.83
N GLY A 133 9.80 30.09 -6.81
CA GLY A 133 8.57 30.46 -6.08
C GLY A 133 8.57 30.31 -4.55
N PRO A 134 7.54 30.86 -3.86
CA PRO A 134 7.46 30.83 -2.41
C PRO A 134 6.94 29.50 -1.90
N GLN A 135 7.77 28.87 -1.06
CA GLN A 135 7.39 27.78 -0.17
C GLN A 135 6.23 28.19 0.74
N THR A 136 5.38 27.20 0.94
CA THR A 136 4.09 27.19 1.63
C THR A 136 4.13 27.79 3.04
N LEU A 137 3.37 28.87 3.21
CA LEU A 137 2.96 29.43 4.50
C LEU A 137 1.78 28.61 5.05
N ASP A 138 1.99 27.33 5.34
CA ASP A 138 1.00 26.46 6.03
C ASP A 138 1.56 26.07 7.39
N GLN A 139 1.58 27.01 8.34
CA GLN A 139 1.99 26.71 9.73
C GLN A 139 1.47 27.68 10.80
N ARG A 140 0.53 28.57 10.48
CA ARG A 140 -0.04 29.50 11.50
C ARG A 140 -1.52 29.25 11.86
N ASP A 141 -2.22 28.35 11.17
CA ASP A 141 -3.65 28.13 11.40
C ASP A 141 -4.02 26.85 12.19
N LYS A 142 -3.05 26.11 12.73
CA LYS A 142 -3.28 24.84 13.44
C LYS A 142 -3.25 24.92 14.98
N LYS A 143 -3.45 26.09 15.58
CA LYS A 143 -3.42 26.21 17.07
C LYS A 143 -4.56 27.02 17.70
N ARG A 144 -5.73 27.09 17.06
CA ARG A 144 -6.89 27.81 17.63
C ARG A 144 -8.25 27.17 17.29
N VAL A 145 -8.37 25.84 17.28
CA VAL A 145 -9.70 25.18 17.11
C VAL A 145 -9.87 23.92 17.97
N GLU A 146 -9.00 23.63 18.92
CA GLU A 146 -9.16 22.46 19.81
C GLU A 146 -9.24 22.87 21.29
N GLU A 147 -10.26 23.64 21.66
CA GLU A 147 -10.67 23.75 23.07
C GLU A 147 -12.09 24.30 23.24
N THR A 148 -13.06 23.75 22.49
CA THR A 148 -14.48 23.97 22.78
C THR A 148 -15.26 22.81 22.20
N ASP A 149 -15.29 21.71 22.95
CA ASP A 149 -16.46 20.83 23.03
C ASP A 149 -16.15 19.69 23.99
N GLN A 150 -16.36 19.97 25.28
CA GLN A 150 -16.82 18.97 26.23
C GLN A 150 -17.35 19.67 27.47
N HIS A 151 -18.52 19.20 27.91
CA HIS A 151 -19.16 19.45 29.20
C HIS A 151 -20.24 20.55 29.26
N THR A 152 -21.41 20.21 28.69
CA THR A 152 -22.69 20.73 29.16
C THR A 152 -23.14 19.92 30.39
N GLN A 153 -23.04 20.49 31.59
CA GLN A 153 -23.93 20.14 32.70
C GLN A 153 -24.08 21.31 33.69
N THR A 154 -25.25 21.94 33.61
CA THR A 154 -26.09 22.47 34.69
C THR A 154 -25.52 23.41 35.78
N THR A 155 -26.10 24.64 35.80
CA THR A 155 -26.43 25.53 36.95
C THR A 155 -25.35 26.49 37.53
N PRO A 156 -25.75 27.61 38.18
CA PRO A 156 -26.03 28.96 37.65
C PRO A 156 -24.90 29.99 37.93
N PRO A 157 -24.92 31.21 37.33
CA PRO A 157 -23.73 32.05 37.27
C PRO A 157 -23.50 32.89 38.53
N ARG A 158 -22.25 32.90 39.00
CA ARG A 158 -21.73 33.81 40.03
C ARG A 158 -20.97 34.94 39.34
N SER A 159 -21.45 36.16 39.54
CA SER A 159 -20.89 37.47 39.16
C SER A 159 -19.47 37.70 39.71
N LEU A 160 -18.51 38.29 38.98
CA LEU A 160 -18.16 39.73 38.87
C LEU A 160 -16.77 39.85 38.16
N PRO A 161 -16.26 41.02 37.71
CA PRO A 161 -16.90 42.26 37.25
C PRO A 161 -16.41 42.65 35.83
N VAL A 162 -17.31 43.07 34.93
CA VAL A 162 -16.92 43.81 33.72
C VAL A 162 -17.26 45.27 33.99
N GLU A 163 -16.23 46.07 34.26
CA GLU A 163 -16.31 47.49 34.67
C GLU A 163 -16.94 48.43 33.63
N GLY A 164 -17.35 47.95 32.46
CA GLY A 164 -18.19 48.71 31.50
C GLY A 164 -19.60 48.16 31.30
N ALA A 165 -19.88 46.92 31.71
CA ALA A 165 -21.20 46.30 31.54
C ALA A 165 -22.20 46.82 32.58
N ASN A 166 -21.70 47.24 33.74
CA ASN A 166 -22.54 47.77 34.82
C ASN A 166 -23.12 49.13 34.44
N GLU A 167 -22.33 50.01 33.81
CA GLU A 167 -22.78 51.34 33.38
C GLU A 167 -23.85 51.26 32.29
N PHE A 168 -23.68 50.37 31.31
CA PHE A 168 -24.66 50.16 30.26
C PHE A 168 -25.96 49.55 30.79
N LEU A 169 -25.89 48.58 31.73
CA LEU A 169 -27.07 48.06 32.41
C LEU A 169 -27.75 49.10 33.31
N GLN A 170 -26.99 49.98 33.97
CA GLN A 170 -27.53 51.07 34.77
C GLN A 170 -28.25 52.08 33.88
N LEU A 171 -27.70 52.37 32.70
CA LEU A 171 -28.33 53.24 31.71
C LEU A 171 -29.62 52.62 31.15
N LEU A 172 -29.62 51.33 30.81
CA LEU A 172 -30.84 50.63 30.39
C LEU A 172 -31.90 50.56 31.50
N LYS A 173 -31.49 50.31 32.75
CA LYS A 173 -32.40 50.32 33.91
C LYS A 173 -32.98 51.71 34.13
N SER A 174 -32.16 52.75 34.07
CA SER A 174 -32.62 54.15 34.17
C SER A 174 -33.58 54.51 33.05
N HIS A 175 -33.31 54.07 31.82
CA HIS A 175 -34.20 54.30 30.69
C HIS A 175 -35.53 53.55 30.83
N LYS A 176 -35.49 52.29 31.28
CA LYS A 176 -36.68 51.50 31.59
C LYS A 176 -37.52 52.15 32.69
N GLU A 177 -36.89 52.59 33.78
CA GLU A 177 -37.56 53.23 34.91
C GLU A 177 -38.21 54.56 34.48
N LYS A 178 -37.52 55.37 33.68
CA LYS A 178 -38.09 56.60 33.09
C LYS A 178 -39.30 56.33 32.19
N LEU A 179 -39.28 55.25 31.40
CA LEU A 179 -40.42 54.83 30.59
C LEU A 179 -41.59 54.35 31.45
N GLU A 180 -41.32 53.60 32.51
CA GLU A 180 -42.34 53.14 33.46
C GLU A 180 -42.94 54.29 34.28
N GLU A 181 -42.12 55.27 34.68
CA GLU A 181 -42.56 56.53 35.30
C GLU A 181 -43.45 57.31 34.34
N GLY A 182 -43.03 57.50 33.08
CA GLY A 182 -43.81 58.19 32.06
C GLY A 182 -45.14 57.51 31.76
N MET A 183 -45.18 56.17 31.77
CA MET A 183 -46.44 55.42 31.65
C MET A 183 -47.34 55.57 32.89
N ARG A 184 -46.77 55.60 34.11
CA ARG A 184 -47.54 55.84 35.35
C ARG A 184 -48.13 57.25 35.36
N GLU A 185 -47.34 58.24 34.95
CA GLU A 185 -47.77 59.64 34.89
C GLU A 185 -48.84 59.87 33.82
N LEU A 186 -48.70 59.24 32.65
CA LEU A 186 -49.72 59.29 31.59
C LEU A 186 -51.04 58.65 32.05
N ARG A 187 -50.99 57.54 32.80
CA ARG A 187 -52.19 56.93 33.40
C ARG A 187 -52.86 57.85 34.39
N ARG A 188 -52.09 58.47 35.31
CA ARG A 188 -52.63 59.46 36.26
C ARG A 188 -53.27 60.65 35.55
N LYS A 189 -52.62 61.15 34.49
CA LYS A 189 -53.13 62.27 33.68
C LYS A 189 -54.41 61.91 32.93
N ASN A 190 -54.54 60.67 32.45
CA ASN A 190 -55.80 60.18 31.86
C ASN A 190 -56.92 60.08 32.90
N GLU A 191 -56.63 59.59 34.11
CA GLU A 191 -57.61 59.54 35.21
C GLU A 191 -58.04 60.93 35.70
N GLU A 192 -57.17 61.93 35.60
CA GLU A 192 -57.48 63.33 35.87
C GLU A 192 -58.36 63.93 34.77
N LEU A 193 -58.01 63.70 33.49
CA LEU A 193 -58.81 64.17 32.36
C LEU A 193 -60.22 63.55 32.32
N GLU A 194 -60.39 62.28 32.71
CA GLU A 194 -61.72 61.68 32.85
C GLU A 194 -62.53 62.36 33.98
N ARG A 195 -61.90 62.68 35.12
CA ARG A 195 -62.56 63.43 36.20
C ARG A 195 -62.98 64.83 35.76
N ASP A 196 -62.10 65.56 35.06
CA ASP A 196 -62.43 66.88 34.50
C ASP A 196 -63.56 66.79 33.48
N ARG A 197 -63.60 65.73 32.66
CA ARG A 197 -64.69 65.50 31.70
C ARG A 197 -66.03 65.29 32.41
N GLU A 198 -66.05 64.47 33.46
CA GLU A 198 -67.23 64.22 34.29
C GLU A 198 -67.70 65.47 35.04
N GLU A 199 -66.78 66.28 35.57
CA GLU A 199 -67.11 67.56 36.20
C GLU A 199 -67.69 68.56 35.19
N GLY A 200 -67.08 68.68 34.01
CA GLY A 200 -67.61 69.48 32.92
C GLY A 200 -68.99 69.01 32.44
N GLU A 201 -69.27 67.71 32.50
CA GLU A 201 -70.60 67.16 32.21
C GLU A 201 -71.63 67.52 33.28
N LYS A 202 -71.27 67.40 34.56
CA LYS A 202 -72.12 67.85 35.68
C LYS A 202 -72.43 69.35 35.60
N GLU A 203 -71.48 70.17 35.17
CA GLU A 203 -71.68 71.60 34.98
C GLU A 203 -72.59 71.92 33.78
N ARG A 204 -72.42 71.23 32.65
CA ARG A 204 -73.34 71.31 31.50
C ARG A 204 -74.77 70.93 31.89
N GLU A 205 -74.93 69.89 32.72
CA GLU A 205 -76.23 69.46 33.26
C GLU A 205 -76.90 70.52 34.15
N ARG A 206 -76.11 71.22 34.99
CA ARG A 206 -76.60 72.34 35.81
C ARG A 206 -77.05 73.51 34.94
N MET A 207 -76.26 73.85 33.93
CA MET A 207 -76.59 74.93 33.00
C MET A 207 -77.84 74.63 32.19
N ARG A 208 -78.02 73.38 31.72
CA ARG A 208 -79.25 72.94 31.04
C ARG A 208 -80.49 73.11 31.92
N ARG A 209 -80.43 72.70 33.19
CA ARG A 209 -81.53 72.90 34.16
C ARG A 209 -81.87 74.38 34.38
N CYS A 210 -80.89 75.28 34.37
CA CYS A 210 -81.12 76.72 34.47
C CYS A 210 -81.85 77.28 33.24
N ILE A 211 -81.45 76.85 32.04
CA ILE A 211 -82.09 77.25 30.78
C ILE A 211 -83.56 76.81 30.74
N ASP A 212 -83.86 75.60 31.19
CA ASP A 212 -85.23 75.09 31.21
C ASP A 212 -86.13 75.85 32.23
N GLN A 213 -85.58 76.26 33.38
CA GLN A 213 -86.30 77.15 34.32
C GLN A 213 -86.60 78.53 33.71
N LEU A 214 -85.67 79.12 32.96
CA LEU A 214 -85.88 80.41 32.30
C LEU A 214 -86.92 80.31 31.19
N ARG A 215 -86.95 79.21 30.43
CA ARG A 215 -87.98 78.94 29.41
C ARG A 215 -89.37 78.79 30.02
N ALA A 216 -89.49 78.12 31.17
CA ALA A 216 -90.76 77.99 31.88
C ALA A 216 -91.30 79.34 32.36
N LYS A 217 -90.42 80.23 32.85
CA LYS A 217 -90.80 81.60 33.26
C LYS A 217 -91.23 82.48 32.09
N LEU A 218 -90.62 82.33 30.91
CA LEU A 218 -91.00 83.06 29.70
C LEU A 218 -92.39 82.64 29.18
N ALA A 219 -92.71 81.34 29.25
CA ALA A 219 -94.03 80.82 28.88
C ALA A 219 -95.15 81.33 29.80
N GLN A 220 -94.84 81.61 31.07
CA GLN A 220 -95.81 82.14 32.05
C GLN A 220 -96.11 83.63 31.84
N ALA A 221 -95.17 84.40 31.27
CA ALA A 221 -95.33 85.82 30.97
C ALA A 221 -96.13 86.13 29.69
N GLN A 222 -96.36 85.14 28.81
CA GLN A 222 -97.13 85.30 27.57
C GLN A 222 -98.66 85.12 27.75
N VAL A 223 -99.15 84.83 28.96
CA VAL A 223 -100.58 84.52 29.21
C VAL A 223 -101.38 85.70 29.79
N SER A 224 -100.76 86.85 30.04
CA SER A 224 -101.44 88.01 30.64
C SER A 224 -101.18 89.31 29.87
N ASN A 225 -102.15 89.71 29.01
CA ASN A 225 -102.73 91.07 28.87
C ASN A 225 -103.28 91.37 27.46
N VAL A 226 -104.57 91.76 27.39
CA VAL A 226 -105.27 92.55 26.34
C VAL A 226 -106.33 93.37 27.12
N THR A 227 -106.66 94.65 26.90
CA THR A 227 -107.37 95.31 25.76
C THR A 227 -107.56 96.80 26.15
N GLU A 228 -107.21 97.76 25.28
CA GLU A 228 -108.08 98.65 24.42
C GLU A 228 -108.48 99.98 25.08
N GLU A 229 -108.15 101.16 24.50
CA GLU A 229 -108.85 101.96 23.44
C GLU A 229 -110.10 102.69 24.02
N ASN A 230 -110.55 103.91 23.66
CA ASN A 230 -110.47 104.76 22.45
C ASN A 230 -111.07 106.19 22.77
N VAL A 231 -110.54 107.25 22.14
CA VAL A 231 -111.15 108.44 21.42
C VAL A 231 -112.56 108.98 21.85
N PRO A 232 -112.91 110.32 21.85
CA PRO A 232 -113.33 111.04 20.60
C PRO A 232 -113.43 112.60 20.50
N HIS A 233 -113.36 113.08 19.22
CA HIS A 233 -114.20 114.06 18.46
C HIS A 233 -114.56 115.48 19.01
N ARG A 234 -114.93 116.54 18.26
CA ARG A 234 -115.02 117.01 16.85
C ARG A 234 -115.75 118.39 16.88
N SER A 235 -115.71 119.15 15.77
CA SER A 235 -116.75 120.10 15.21
C SER A 235 -116.30 121.57 15.16
N GLU A 236 -115.92 122.17 14.02
CA GLU A 236 -116.67 122.58 12.80
C GLU A 236 -117.61 123.79 13.01
N ALA A 237 -117.22 125.01 12.54
CA ALA A 237 -118.03 125.94 11.72
C ALA A 237 -117.46 127.39 11.63
N GLN A 238 -116.57 127.67 10.67
CA GLN A 238 -116.32 129.04 10.13
C GLN A 238 -116.03 128.98 8.62
N HIS A 239 -117.01 128.39 7.94
CA HIS A 239 -116.96 127.61 6.70
C HIS A 239 -116.81 128.40 5.37
N SER A 240 -116.12 129.54 5.33
CA SER A 240 -115.99 130.28 4.06
C SER A 240 -114.69 131.04 3.85
N SER A 241 -114.04 131.53 4.92
CA SER A 241 -112.65 131.99 4.88
C SER A 241 -111.69 130.89 5.36
N ASP A 242 -112.16 130.03 6.27
CA ASP A 242 -111.49 128.77 6.58
C ASP A 242 -111.44 127.87 5.37
N TRP A 243 -112.40 127.92 4.43
CA TRP A 243 -112.40 127.00 3.29
C TRP A 243 -111.16 127.17 2.39
N TYR A 244 -110.65 128.39 2.22
CA TYR A 244 -109.41 128.64 1.47
C TYR A 244 -108.16 128.31 2.29
N ARG A 245 -108.11 128.70 3.57
CA ARG A 245 -107.02 128.35 4.50
C ARG A 245 -106.93 126.85 4.77
N GLU A 246 -108.07 126.17 4.86
CA GLU A 246 -108.23 124.72 5.01
C GLU A 246 -107.95 124.02 3.68
N LEU A 247 -108.21 124.64 2.51
CA LEU A 247 -107.69 124.13 1.25
C LEU A 247 -106.17 124.26 1.15
N GLU A 248 -105.60 125.36 1.65
CA GLU A 248 -104.15 125.57 1.69
C GLU A 248 -103.47 124.65 2.72
N GLU A 249 -104.07 124.46 3.89
CA GLU A 249 -103.65 123.48 4.90
C GLU A 249 -103.89 122.05 4.42
N LYS A 250 -104.95 121.77 3.67
CA LYS A 250 -105.16 120.47 3.00
C LYS A 250 -104.16 120.27 1.89
N LEU A 251 -103.76 121.30 1.15
CA LEU A 251 -102.74 121.22 0.11
C LEU A 251 -101.36 121.00 0.74
N ASP A 252 -101.02 121.75 1.80
CA ASP A 252 -99.80 121.58 2.58
C ASP A 252 -99.77 120.23 3.32
N TYR A 253 -100.91 119.77 3.85
CA TYR A 253 -101.07 118.44 4.43
C TYR A 253 -100.96 117.34 3.38
N LEU A 254 -101.55 117.50 2.20
CA LEU A 254 -101.42 116.58 1.08
C LEU A 254 -100.00 116.58 0.54
N GLN A 255 -99.30 117.72 0.55
CA GLN A 255 -97.91 117.86 0.13
C GLN A 255 -96.95 117.26 1.17
N LYS A 256 -97.20 117.46 2.47
CA LYS A 256 -96.49 116.80 3.57
C LYS A 256 -96.77 115.30 3.63
N SER A 257 -98.02 114.88 3.39
CA SER A 257 -98.45 113.48 3.27
C SER A 257 -97.87 112.82 2.03
N SER A 258 -97.75 113.56 0.91
CA SER A 258 -97.06 113.11 -0.30
C SER A 258 -95.58 112.97 -0.02
N ALA A 259 -94.93 113.97 0.56
CA ALA A 259 -93.52 113.89 0.93
C ALA A 259 -93.25 112.79 1.97
N GLN A 260 -94.20 112.54 2.89
CA GLN A 260 -94.15 111.43 3.83
C GLN A 260 -94.33 110.09 3.12
N ARG A 261 -95.26 109.99 2.17
CA ARG A 261 -95.44 108.82 1.30
C ARG A 261 -94.17 108.54 0.48
N ASP A 262 -93.58 109.55 -0.14
CA ASP A 262 -92.33 109.45 -0.90
C ASP A 262 -91.17 109.01 0.00
N ARG A 263 -91.09 109.52 1.24
CA ARG A 263 -90.12 109.06 2.24
C ARG A 263 -90.35 107.62 2.66
N THR A 264 -91.60 107.22 2.92
CA THR A 264 -91.93 105.82 3.26
C THR A 264 -91.71 104.88 2.08
N GLU A 265 -91.98 105.31 0.85
CA GLU A 265 -91.76 104.54 -0.37
C GLU A 265 -90.26 104.39 -0.66
N ALA A 266 -89.46 105.45 -0.44
CA ALA A 266 -88.01 105.37 -0.51
C ALA A 266 -87.43 104.42 0.55
N LEU A 267 -87.96 104.46 1.79
CA LEU A 267 -87.62 103.51 2.86
C LEU A 267 -88.00 102.07 2.50
N LEU A 268 -89.17 101.85 1.92
CA LEU A 268 -89.63 100.53 1.46
C LEU A 268 -88.75 100.01 0.34
N LYS A 269 -88.45 100.83 -0.67
CA LYS A 269 -87.49 100.51 -1.74
C LYS A 269 -86.09 100.19 -1.21
N GLN A 270 -85.65 100.87 -0.14
CA GLN A 270 -84.40 100.54 0.52
C GLN A 270 -84.48 99.18 1.23
N LYS A 271 -85.57 98.90 1.94
CA LYS A 271 -85.78 97.61 2.61
C LYS A 271 -85.91 96.46 1.61
N ASP A 272 -86.54 96.67 0.46
CA ASP A 272 -86.61 95.68 -0.62
C ASP A 272 -85.21 95.39 -1.19
N LYS A 273 -84.36 96.41 -1.35
CA LYS A 273 -82.95 96.22 -1.72
C LYS A 273 -82.17 95.45 -0.65
N ASP A 274 -82.37 95.78 0.63
CA ASP A 274 -81.74 95.07 1.75
C ASP A 274 -82.19 93.60 1.79
N CYS A 275 -83.50 93.33 1.63
CA CYS A 275 -84.07 91.98 1.56
C CYS A 275 -83.53 91.19 0.36
N ALA A 276 -83.41 91.82 -0.82
CA ALA A 276 -82.84 91.18 -2.00
C ALA A 276 -81.34 90.89 -1.83
N GLN A 277 -80.59 91.76 -1.16
CA GLN A 277 -79.18 91.53 -0.83
C GLN A 277 -79.04 90.37 0.17
N LEU A 278 -79.85 90.36 1.23
CA LEU A 278 -79.86 89.26 2.20
C LEU A 278 -80.22 87.92 1.55
N ALA A 279 -81.13 87.90 0.57
CA ALA A 279 -81.44 86.69 -0.19
C ALA A 279 -80.23 86.19 -0.99
N LYS A 280 -79.53 87.09 -1.69
CA LYS A 280 -78.29 86.76 -2.41
C LYS A 280 -77.19 86.26 -1.46
N ASP A 281 -77.03 86.89 -0.30
CA ASP A 281 -76.05 86.47 0.70
C ASP A 281 -76.41 85.10 1.29
N CYS A 282 -77.70 84.82 1.51
CA CYS A 282 -78.18 83.51 1.92
C CYS A 282 -77.93 82.44 0.85
N GLU A 283 -78.11 82.76 -0.43
CA GLU A 283 -77.81 81.87 -1.55
C GLU A 283 -76.30 81.62 -1.68
N ALA A 284 -75.48 82.66 -1.53
CA ALA A 284 -74.02 82.54 -1.53
C ALA A 284 -73.52 81.68 -0.36
N LEU A 285 -74.05 81.87 0.85
CA LEU A 285 -73.74 81.06 2.01
C LEU A 285 -74.18 79.60 1.84
N LYS A 286 -75.36 79.35 1.24
CA LYS A 286 -75.81 77.99 0.91
C LYS A 286 -74.88 77.34 -0.11
N ALA A 287 -74.47 78.06 -1.14
CA ALA A 287 -73.50 77.55 -2.13
C ALA A 287 -72.15 77.24 -1.47
N GLN A 288 -71.66 78.12 -0.60
CA GLN A 288 -70.42 77.90 0.17
C GLN A 288 -70.53 76.69 1.10
N ALA A 289 -71.63 76.55 1.85
CA ALA A 289 -71.88 75.40 2.72
C ALA A 289 -71.95 74.09 1.92
N THR A 290 -72.58 74.11 0.74
CA THR A 290 -72.68 72.94 -0.15
C THR A 290 -71.31 72.57 -0.73
N SER A 291 -70.50 73.56 -1.12
CA SER A 291 -69.11 73.35 -1.57
C SER A 291 -68.25 72.72 -0.49
N LEU A 292 -68.28 73.27 0.73
CA LEU A 292 -67.52 72.72 1.86
C LEU A 292 -67.97 71.31 2.25
N LEU A 293 -69.27 71.00 2.15
CA LEU A 293 -69.79 69.64 2.33
C LEU A 293 -69.27 68.68 1.23
N GLY A 294 -69.21 69.16 -0.02
CA GLY A 294 -68.62 68.41 -1.13
C GLY A 294 -67.14 68.11 -0.88
N GLU A 295 -66.36 69.12 -0.54
CA GLU A 295 -64.94 68.97 -0.20
C GLU A 295 -64.73 68.03 0.99
N LEU A 296 -65.53 68.15 2.06
CA LEU A 296 -65.45 67.26 3.21
C LEU A 296 -65.74 65.81 2.82
N ASN A 297 -66.77 65.57 2.00
CA ASN A 297 -67.09 64.23 1.51
C ASN A 297 -65.99 63.65 0.61
N GLU A 298 -65.38 64.46 -0.25
CA GLU A 298 -64.24 64.05 -1.07
C GLU A 298 -63.03 63.68 -0.20
N ARG A 299 -62.73 64.50 0.81
CA ARG A 299 -61.65 64.21 1.77
C ARG A 299 -61.94 62.95 2.59
N GLN A 300 -63.18 62.75 3.01
CA GLN A 300 -63.61 61.53 3.70
C GLN A 300 -63.43 60.29 2.81
N SER A 301 -63.84 60.34 1.54
CA SER A 301 -63.64 59.24 0.59
C SER A 301 -62.16 58.95 0.33
N CYS A 302 -61.32 60.00 0.22
CA CYS A 302 -59.88 59.85 0.10
C CYS A 302 -59.24 59.21 1.34
N LEU A 303 -59.70 59.59 2.54
CA LEU A 303 -59.25 59.02 3.80
C LEU A 303 -59.63 57.53 3.89
N GLU A 304 -60.87 57.17 3.55
CA GLU A 304 -61.33 55.77 3.52
C GLU A 304 -60.52 54.90 2.55
N LYS A 305 -60.21 55.41 1.35
CA LYS A 305 -59.34 54.71 0.39
C LYS A 305 -57.93 54.50 0.96
N SER A 306 -57.34 55.52 1.56
CA SER A 306 -56.03 55.44 2.20
C SER A 306 -56.02 54.47 3.38
N GLU A 307 -57.07 54.46 4.21
CA GLU A 307 -57.22 53.51 5.30
C GLU A 307 -57.35 52.06 4.80
N HIS A 308 -58.09 51.85 3.70
CA HIS A 308 -58.19 50.54 3.08
C HIS A 308 -56.84 50.07 2.52
N GLU A 309 -56.11 50.94 1.83
CA GLU A 309 -54.75 50.64 1.36
C GLU A 309 -53.79 50.33 2.52
N ARG A 310 -53.86 51.11 3.62
CA ARG A 310 -53.08 50.84 4.83
C ARG A 310 -53.39 49.45 5.40
N LYS A 311 -54.66 49.08 5.54
CA LYS A 311 -55.07 47.74 6.01
C LYS A 311 -54.53 46.63 5.10
N MET A 312 -54.66 46.79 3.79
CA MET A 312 -54.12 45.83 2.80
C MET A 312 -52.60 45.69 2.90
N LEU A 313 -51.87 46.78 3.14
CA LEU A 313 -50.43 46.75 3.34
C LEU A 313 -50.04 46.11 4.67
N GLU A 314 -50.80 46.35 5.74
CA GLU A 314 -50.61 45.72 7.05
C GLU A 314 -50.82 44.21 7.00
N GLU A 315 -51.84 43.73 6.30
CA GLU A 315 -52.08 42.30 6.08
C GLU A 315 -50.96 41.63 5.28
N LYS A 316 -50.47 42.31 4.22
CA LYS A 316 -49.32 41.86 3.44
C LYS A 316 -48.06 41.80 4.30
N LEU A 317 -47.81 42.83 5.11
CA LEU A 317 -46.67 42.88 6.02
C LEU A 317 -46.75 41.76 7.07
N CYS A 318 -47.93 41.54 7.66
CA CYS A 318 -48.16 40.42 8.58
C CYS A 318 -47.88 39.06 7.92
N SER A 319 -48.33 38.87 6.68
CA SER A 319 -48.10 37.65 5.90
C SER A 319 -46.62 37.44 5.59
N LYS A 320 -45.90 38.51 5.21
CA LYS A 320 -44.45 38.47 4.96
C LYS A 320 -43.65 38.21 6.23
N LEU A 321 -44.04 38.79 7.37
CA LEU A 321 -43.42 38.51 8.67
C LEU A 321 -43.57 37.04 9.06
N LYS A 322 -44.77 36.46 8.88
CA LYS A 322 -44.99 35.03 9.14
C LYS A 322 -44.14 34.14 8.23
N ALA A 323 -44.07 34.46 6.93
CA ALA A 323 -43.24 33.72 5.98
C ALA A 323 -41.74 33.81 6.32
N LEU A 324 -41.27 35.00 6.69
CA LEU A 324 -39.89 35.22 7.12
C LEU A 324 -39.58 34.43 8.39
N GLN A 325 -40.49 34.43 9.37
CA GLN A 325 -40.33 33.65 10.60
C GLN A 325 -40.31 32.13 10.36
N VAL A 326 -40.98 31.63 9.31
CA VAL A 326 -40.89 30.22 8.90
C VAL A 326 -39.52 29.94 8.27
N ALA A 327 -39.09 30.79 7.32
CA ALA A 327 -37.79 30.65 6.67
C ALA A 327 -36.61 30.72 7.67
N GLU A 328 -36.69 31.59 8.68
CA GLU A 328 -35.70 31.66 9.78
C GLU A 328 -35.62 30.36 10.56
N ARG A 329 -36.76 29.74 10.89
CA ARG A 329 -36.80 28.45 11.58
C ARG A 329 -36.24 27.31 10.71
N GLU A 330 -36.54 27.32 9.42
CA GLU A 330 -36.00 26.33 8.47
C GLU A 330 -34.48 26.46 8.34
N LEU A 331 -33.95 27.67 8.22
CA LEU A 331 -32.50 27.91 8.20
C LEU A 331 -31.83 27.45 9.50
N GLU A 332 -32.44 27.72 10.66
CA GLU A 332 -31.93 27.26 11.95
C GLU A 332 -31.94 25.72 12.05
N GLN A 333 -32.98 25.07 11.53
CA GLN A 333 -33.05 23.61 11.46
C GLN A 333 -31.98 23.05 10.51
N GLN A 334 -31.77 23.65 9.35
CA GLN A 334 -30.70 23.27 8.42
C GLN A 334 -29.33 23.43 9.06
N ARG A 335 -29.07 24.54 9.77
CA ARG A 335 -27.81 24.75 10.52
C ARG A 335 -27.57 23.63 11.53
N LYS A 336 -28.59 23.24 12.30
CA LYS A 336 -28.49 22.12 13.24
C LYS A 336 -28.22 20.79 12.54
N GLN A 337 -28.88 20.52 11.41
CA GLN A 337 -28.62 19.32 10.61
C GLN A 337 -27.19 19.30 10.05
N HIS A 338 -26.70 20.43 9.55
CA HIS A 338 -25.32 20.57 9.07
C HIS A 338 -24.31 20.38 10.20
N HIS A 339 -24.57 20.91 11.40
CA HIS A 339 -23.71 20.70 12.56
C HIS A 339 -23.60 19.22 12.93
N VAL A 340 -24.74 18.52 13.04
CA VAL A 340 -24.75 17.06 13.30
C VAL A 340 -24.04 16.28 12.19
N ALA A 341 -24.21 16.67 10.92
CA ALA A 341 -23.52 16.05 9.81
C ALA A 341 -22.00 16.29 9.88
N MET A 342 -21.56 17.49 10.26
CA MET A 342 -20.17 17.83 10.48
C MET A 342 -19.57 16.99 11.60
N ASP A 343 -20.24 16.89 12.75
CA ASP A 343 -19.77 16.09 13.90
C ASP A 343 -19.63 14.61 13.53
N LYS A 344 -20.57 14.08 12.75
CA LYS A 344 -20.50 12.71 12.24
C LYS A 344 -19.27 12.51 11.33
N LEU A 345 -18.99 13.46 10.44
CA LEU A 345 -17.82 13.40 9.56
C LEU A 345 -16.51 13.55 10.34
N LEU A 346 -16.47 14.41 11.36
CA LEU A 346 -15.32 14.56 12.25
C LEU A 346 -15.04 13.27 13.00
N LEU A 347 -16.07 12.63 13.56
CA LEU A 347 -15.92 11.35 14.26
C LEU A 347 -15.46 10.23 13.31
N GLN A 348 -15.98 10.19 12.08
CA GLN A 348 -15.52 9.25 11.05
C GLN A 348 -14.05 9.49 10.68
N THR A 349 -13.65 10.75 10.53
CA THR A 349 -12.26 11.12 10.23
C THR A 349 -11.33 10.69 11.36
N GLN A 350 -11.70 10.99 12.60
CA GLN A 350 -10.92 10.59 13.78
C GLN A 350 -10.80 9.06 13.90
N SER A 351 -11.88 8.32 13.63
CA SER A 351 -11.85 6.85 13.62
C SER A 351 -10.90 6.30 12.55
N LEU A 352 -10.92 6.87 11.34
CA LEU A 352 -10.05 6.45 10.25
C LEU A 352 -8.59 6.82 10.52
N GLU A 353 -8.33 7.99 11.09
CA GLU A 353 -6.99 8.41 11.51
C GLU A 353 -6.41 7.50 12.58
N GLN A 354 -7.23 7.09 13.56
CA GLN A 354 -6.82 6.16 14.60
C GLN A 354 -6.50 4.77 14.01
N ALA A 355 -7.34 4.26 13.10
CA ALA A 355 -7.08 2.99 12.39
C ALA A 355 -5.80 3.07 11.55
N LEU A 356 -5.57 4.19 10.86
CA LEU A 356 -4.37 4.40 10.06
C LEU A 356 -3.11 4.49 10.95
N LYS A 357 -3.22 5.07 12.14
CA LYS A 357 -2.14 5.08 13.15
C LYS A 357 -1.80 3.67 13.64
N THR A 358 -2.80 2.82 13.89
CA THR A 358 -2.57 1.43 14.30
C THR A 358 -1.95 0.61 13.16
N GLU A 359 -2.43 0.76 11.93
CA GLU A 359 -1.85 0.09 10.75
C GLU A 359 -0.39 0.49 10.53
N ARG A 360 -0.06 1.78 10.65
CA ARG A 360 1.34 2.24 10.60
C ARG A 360 2.20 1.54 11.66
N HIS A 361 1.69 1.37 12.88
CA HIS A 361 2.43 0.67 13.93
C HIS A 361 2.63 -0.82 13.58
N VAL A 362 1.60 -1.51 13.09
CA VAL A 362 1.70 -2.91 12.64
C VAL A 362 2.75 -3.05 11.52
N VAL A 363 2.73 -2.18 10.51
CA VAL A 363 3.73 -2.18 9.43
C VAL A 363 5.15 -2.01 9.97
N THR A 364 5.34 -1.14 10.97
CA THR A 364 6.67 -0.98 11.59
C THR A 364 7.15 -2.23 12.32
N GLU A 365 6.24 -2.95 13.01
CA GLU A 365 6.57 -4.21 13.69
C GLU A 365 6.86 -5.34 12.69
N GLU A 366 6.06 -5.47 11.64
CA GLU A 366 6.30 -6.46 10.59
C GLU A 366 7.63 -6.20 9.85
N LYS A 367 7.98 -4.92 9.62
CA LYS A 367 9.29 -4.57 9.07
C LYS A 367 10.44 -5.03 9.97
N LYS A 368 10.32 -4.88 11.30
CA LYS A 368 11.32 -5.37 12.25
C LYS A 368 11.43 -6.90 12.20
N LYS A 369 10.29 -7.61 12.18
CA LYS A 369 10.27 -9.07 12.04
C LYS A 369 10.92 -9.54 10.74
N LEU A 370 10.64 -8.86 9.62
CA LEU A 370 11.27 -9.15 8.34
C LEU A 370 12.79 -8.99 8.41
N THR A 371 13.28 -7.89 8.99
CA THR A 371 14.73 -7.69 9.16
C THR A 371 15.36 -8.74 10.07
N GLN A 372 14.68 -9.16 11.15
CA GLN A 372 15.13 -10.26 12.00
C GLN A 372 15.21 -11.58 11.24
N LEU A 373 14.19 -11.89 10.42
CA LEU A 373 14.17 -13.09 9.60
C LEU A 373 15.27 -13.08 8.53
N GLN A 374 15.48 -11.94 7.89
CA GLN A 374 16.58 -11.74 6.94
C GLN A 374 17.93 -11.99 7.62
N HIS A 375 18.15 -11.43 8.82
CA HIS A 375 19.37 -11.66 9.58
C HIS A 375 19.55 -13.14 9.95
N ALA A 376 18.49 -13.80 10.43
CA ALA A 376 18.51 -15.23 10.76
C ALA A 376 18.85 -16.09 9.53
N TYR A 377 18.27 -15.78 8.37
CA TYR A 377 18.58 -16.44 7.11
C TYR A 377 20.04 -16.26 6.71
N THR A 378 20.58 -15.04 6.79
CA THR A 378 21.99 -14.78 6.50
C THR A 378 22.93 -15.54 7.45
N CYS A 379 22.59 -15.64 8.74
CA CYS A 379 23.35 -16.44 9.70
C CYS A 379 23.33 -17.92 9.33
N LEU A 380 22.16 -18.49 9.06
CA LEU A 380 22.03 -19.90 8.64
C LEU A 380 22.81 -20.19 7.35
N PHE A 381 22.74 -19.28 6.38
CA PHE A 381 23.48 -19.41 5.13
C PHE A 381 24.99 -19.45 5.39
N ARG A 382 25.50 -18.53 6.23
CA ARG A 382 26.92 -18.49 6.62
C ARG A 382 27.33 -19.77 7.36
N ASP A 383 26.50 -20.28 8.26
CA ASP A 383 26.80 -21.48 9.03
C ASP A 383 26.82 -22.72 8.12
N TYR A 384 25.92 -22.79 7.15
CA TYR A 384 25.89 -23.84 6.13
C TYR A 384 27.12 -23.80 5.21
N ASP A 385 27.49 -22.62 4.71
CA ASP A 385 28.71 -22.43 3.91
C ASP A 385 29.98 -22.79 4.70
N SER A 386 30.03 -22.41 5.98
CA SER A 386 31.15 -22.76 6.87
C SER A 386 31.22 -24.27 7.05
N LYS A 387 30.07 -24.94 7.24
CA LYS A 387 30.00 -26.39 7.37
C LYS A 387 30.50 -27.09 6.11
N LEU A 388 30.01 -26.69 4.93
CA LEU A 388 30.46 -27.21 3.64
C LEU A 388 31.96 -27.07 3.44
N LYS A 389 32.54 -25.91 3.78
CA LYS A 389 33.99 -25.70 3.69
C LYS A 389 34.77 -26.57 4.66
N SER A 390 34.28 -26.72 5.90
CA SER A 390 34.94 -27.56 6.90
C SER A 390 34.88 -29.06 6.56
N GLU A 391 33.70 -29.58 6.20
CA GLU A 391 33.53 -30.99 5.82
C GLU A 391 34.25 -31.29 4.50
N GLY A 392 34.21 -30.36 3.54
CA GLY A 392 34.98 -30.49 2.30
C GLY A 392 36.48 -30.55 2.54
N GLY A 393 37.01 -29.69 3.40
CA GLY A 393 38.43 -29.70 3.78
C GLY A 393 38.84 -31.00 4.48
N ASP A 394 38.05 -31.46 5.45
CA ASP A 394 38.34 -32.66 6.23
C ASP A 394 38.29 -33.94 5.37
N LEU A 395 37.33 -34.01 4.43
CA LEU A 395 37.26 -35.11 3.45
C LEU A 395 38.44 -35.10 2.48
N CYS A 396 38.86 -33.93 1.99
CA CYS A 396 40.04 -33.81 1.14
C CYS A 396 41.31 -34.27 1.87
N SER A 397 41.53 -33.84 3.11
CA SER A 397 42.69 -34.28 3.90
C SER A 397 42.68 -35.78 4.16
N ARG A 398 41.51 -36.37 4.48
CA ARG A 398 41.37 -37.83 4.63
C ARG A 398 41.61 -38.59 3.33
N LEU A 399 41.20 -38.05 2.19
CA LEU A 399 41.47 -38.64 0.88
C LEU A 399 42.98 -38.62 0.59
N GLU A 400 43.65 -37.48 0.78
CA GLU A 400 45.10 -37.35 0.60
C GLU A 400 45.90 -38.30 1.51
N GLU A 401 45.44 -38.49 2.75
CA GLU A 401 46.03 -39.47 3.68
C GLU A 401 45.86 -40.91 3.20
N ALA A 402 44.66 -41.26 2.71
CA ALA A 402 44.38 -42.58 2.17
C ALA A 402 45.21 -42.85 0.90
N GLU A 403 45.35 -41.87 0.02
CA GLU A 403 46.20 -41.96 -1.19
C GLU A 403 47.67 -42.15 -0.82
N ARG A 404 48.20 -41.38 0.15
CA ARG A 404 49.56 -41.58 0.66
C ARG A 404 49.75 -42.97 1.26
N ALA A 405 48.78 -43.47 2.03
CA ALA A 405 48.84 -44.81 2.60
C ALA A 405 48.80 -45.90 1.52
N LEU A 406 48.04 -45.70 0.45
CA LEU A 406 48.01 -46.61 -0.70
C LEU A 406 49.35 -46.62 -1.45
N ALA A 407 49.96 -45.45 -1.66
CA ALA A 407 51.28 -45.36 -2.27
C ALA A 407 52.34 -46.12 -1.45
N LEU A 408 52.37 -45.94 -0.12
CA LEU A 408 53.27 -46.68 0.77
C LEU A 408 53.03 -48.19 0.73
N LYS A 409 51.76 -48.62 0.66
CA LYS A 409 51.43 -50.04 0.51
C LYS A 409 51.88 -50.59 -0.85
N GLN A 410 51.74 -49.80 -1.92
CA GLN A 410 52.20 -50.17 -3.24
C GLN A 410 53.73 -50.32 -3.28
N ASP A 411 54.47 -49.38 -2.70
CA ASP A 411 55.93 -49.47 -2.55
C ASP A 411 56.36 -50.72 -1.77
N LEU A 412 55.63 -51.07 -0.70
CA LEU A 412 55.90 -52.29 0.07
C LEU A 412 55.61 -53.55 -0.75
N ILE A 413 54.51 -53.58 -1.51
CA ILE A 413 54.20 -54.70 -2.41
C ILE A 413 55.30 -54.87 -3.44
N ASP A 414 55.79 -53.78 -4.03
CA ASP A 414 56.81 -53.85 -5.07
C ASP A 414 58.16 -54.32 -4.50
N LYS A 415 58.53 -53.90 -3.29
CA LYS A 415 59.68 -54.46 -2.55
C LYS A 415 59.52 -55.95 -2.27
N LEU A 416 58.36 -56.38 -1.78
CA LEU A 416 58.09 -57.80 -1.51
C LEU A 416 58.12 -58.63 -2.80
N LYS A 417 57.64 -58.09 -3.93
CA LYS A 417 57.77 -58.75 -5.24
C LYS A 417 59.23 -58.89 -5.66
N GLU A 418 60.04 -57.84 -5.50
CA GLU A 418 61.48 -57.89 -5.78
C GLU A 418 62.19 -58.95 -4.92
N GLU A 419 61.92 -58.99 -3.61
CA GLU A 419 62.43 -60.01 -2.70
C GLU A 419 62.01 -61.43 -3.11
N VAL A 420 60.75 -61.61 -3.52
CA VAL A 420 60.24 -62.91 -4.02
C VAL A 420 60.97 -63.33 -5.29
N GLU A 421 61.19 -62.44 -6.26
CA GLU A 421 61.95 -62.76 -7.47
C GLU A 421 63.42 -63.09 -7.16
N GLN A 422 64.05 -62.37 -6.22
CA GLN A 422 65.39 -62.68 -5.75
C GLN A 422 65.48 -64.07 -5.09
N GLN A 423 64.48 -64.41 -4.26
CA GLN A 423 64.38 -65.73 -3.64
C GLN A 423 64.13 -66.84 -4.68
N LYS A 424 63.31 -66.60 -5.70
CA LYS A 424 63.12 -67.55 -6.81
C LYS A 424 64.42 -67.84 -7.54
N GLY A 425 65.20 -66.81 -7.89
CA GLY A 425 66.52 -67.02 -8.52
C GLY A 425 67.49 -67.81 -7.64
N SER A 426 67.43 -67.61 -6.32
CA SER A 426 68.20 -68.43 -5.37
C SER A 426 67.69 -69.88 -5.33
N LEU A 427 66.38 -70.09 -5.37
CA LEU A 427 65.75 -71.41 -5.34
C LEU A 427 66.07 -72.24 -6.60
N GLU A 428 66.25 -71.60 -7.75
CA GLU A 428 66.69 -72.27 -8.99
C GLU A 428 68.05 -72.99 -8.87
N THR A 429 68.88 -72.61 -7.88
CA THR A 429 70.15 -73.29 -7.60
C THR A 429 69.98 -74.63 -6.87
N VAL A 430 68.87 -74.82 -6.16
CA VAL A 430 68.64 -76.03 -5.34
C VAL A 430 68.54 -77.29 -6.20
N PRO A 431 67.77 -77.34 -7.31
CA PRO A 431 67.76 -78.50 -8.20
C PRO A 431 69.14 -78.84 -8.78
N VAL A 432 69.96 -77.82 -9.10
CA VAL A 432 71.31 -78.01 -9.63
C VAL A 432 72.22 -78.67 -8.58
N LEU A 433 72.22 -78.15 -7.35
CA LEU A 433 72.99 -78.72 -6.25
C LEU A 433 72.49 -80.13 -5.87
N ALA A 434 71.18 -80.36 -5.91
CA ALA A 434 70.59 -81.68 -5.68
C ALA A 434 71.02 -82.68 -6.76
N ALA A 435 71.00 -82.29 -8.03
CA ALA A 435 71.50 -83.13 -9.14
C ALA A 435 73.00 -83.41 -8.99
N GLN A 436 73.80 -82.41 -8.60
CA GLN A 436 75.22 -82.58 -8.34
C GLN A 436 75.48 -83.58 -7.19
N ALA A 437 74.69 -83.51 -6.10
CA ALA A 437 74.79 -84.46 -5.00
C ALA A 437 74.41 -85.89 -5.40
N GLU A 438 73.38 -86.08 -6.23
CA GLU A 438 73.00 -87.40 -6.74
C GLU A 438 74.04 -87.97 -7.71
N ILE A 439 74.68 -87.14 -8.55
CA ILE A 439 75.80 -87.59 -9.40
C ILE A 439 76.97 -88.07 -8.54
N TYR A 440 77.40 -87.29 -7.54
CA TYR A 440 78.50 -87.72 -6.65
C TYR A 440 78.17 -89.00 -5.88
N LYS A 441 76.92 -89.16 -5.45
CA LYS A 441 76.45 -90.39 -4.80
C LYS A 441 76.47 -91.57 -5.77
N ALA A 442 76.04 -91.39 -7.02
CA ALA A 442 76.10 -92.41 -8.05
C ALA A 442 77.56 -92.82 -8.36
N ASP A 443 78.46 -91.84 -8.53
CA ASP A 443 79.89 -92.07 -8.75
C ASP A 443 80.53 -92.83 -7.60
N PHE A 444 80.21 -92.46 -6.35
CA PHE A 444 80.72 -93.15 -5.16
C PHE A 444 80.24 -94.61 -5.09
N LEU A 445 78.95 -94.85 -5.41
CA LEU A 445 78.40 -96.20 -5.45
C LEU A 445 79.03 -97.04 -6.56
N ALA A 446 79.21 -96.48 -7.76
CA ALA A 446 79.87 -97.14 -8.87
C ALA A 446 81.33 -97.48 -8.55
N GLU A 447 82.06 -96.56 -7.90
CA GLU A 447 83.44 -96.78 -7.46
C GLU A 447 83.53 -97.87 -6.37
N ARG A 448 82.58 -97.87 -5.42
CA ARG A 448 82.49 -98.93 -4.41
C ARG A 448 82.22 -100.29 -5.07
N GLU A 449 81.25 -100.38 -5.98
CA GLU A 449 80.93 -101.62 -6.71
C GLU A 449 82.15 -102.10 -7.53
N ALA A 450 82.87 -101.19 -8.18
CA ALA A 450 84.10 -101.51 -8.92
C ALA A 450 85.19 -102.07 -7.99
N ARG A 451 85.37 -101.48 -6.80
CA ARG A 451 86.30 -101.98 -5.77
C ARG A 451 85.88 -103.31 -5.18
N GLU A 452 84.59 -103.53 -4.95
CA GLU A 452 84.06 -104.83 -4.51
C GLU A 452 84.31 -105.92 -5.57
N LYS A 453 84.03 -105.64 -6.85
CA LYS A 453 84.34 -106.56 -7.97
C LYS A 453 85.84 -106.82 -8.11
N LEU A 454 86.68 -105.81 -7.90
CA LEU A 454 88.13 -105.97 -7.94
C LEU A 454 88.63 -106.82 -6.76
N ASN A 455 88.07 -106.61 -5.56
CA ASN A 455 88.40 -107.40 -4.39
C ASN A 455 87.95 -108.86 -4.55
N GLN A 456 86.76 -109.09 -5.12
CA GLN A 456 86.28 -110.44 -5.44
C GLN A 456 87.20 -111.15 -6.44
N LYS A 457 87.61 -110.48 -7.52
CA LYS A 457 88.62 -111.03 -8.46
C LYS A 457 89.97 -111.30 -7.79
N LYS A 458 90.40 -110.45 -6.86
CA LYS A 458 91.64 -110.65 -6.09
C LYS A 458 91.54 -111.91 -5.23
N GLU A 459 90.41 -112.12 -4.56
CA GLU A 459 90.15 -113.33 -3.76
C GLU A 459 90.15 -114.59 -4.63
N GLU A 460 89.43 -114.56 -5.77
CA GLU A 460 89.44 -115.66 -6.75
C GLU A 460 90.85 -116.00 -7.26
N LEU A 461 91.65 -114.99 -7.62
CA LEU A 461 93.04 -115.19 -8.06
C LEU A 461 93.94 -115.68 -6.93
N GLN A 462 93.71 -115.23 -5.70
CA GLN A 462 94.45 -115.71 -4.52
C GLN A 462 94.15 -117.19 -4.25
N ASP A 463 92.89 -117.60 -4.39
CA ASP A 463 92.49 -119.00 -4.28
C ASP A 463 93.08 -119.86 -5.40
N GLN A 464 93.08 -119.37 -6.65
CA GLN A 464 93.77 -120.04 -7.76
C GLN A 464 95.27 -120.20 -7.49
N LEU A 465 95.92 -119.18 -6.93
CA LEU A 465 97.33 -119.25 -6.54
C LEU A 465 97.56 -120.27 -5.42
N ASN A 466 96.70 -120.27 -4.40
CA ASN A 466 96.78 -121.24 -3.29
C ASN A 466 96.58 -122.68 -3.80
N GLN A 467 95.62 -122.90 -4.73
CA GLN A 467 95.39 -124.20 -5.38
C GLN A 467 96.61 -124.63 -6.19
N ALA A 468 97.19 -123.73 -7.00
CA ALA A 468 98.39 -124.03 -7.77
C ALA A 468 99.61 -124.33 -6.87
N GLN A 469 99.77 -123.60 -5.76
CA GLN A 469 100.79 -123.89 -4.76
C GLN A 469 100.59 -125.26 -4.10
N ALA A 470 99.35 -125.60 -3.72
CA ALA A 470 99.01 -126.91 -3.16
C ALA A 470 99.26 -128.03 -4.18
N GLU A 471 98.98 -127.81 -5.46
CA GLU A 471 99.27 -128.76 -6.53
C GLU A 471 100.78 -128.91 -6.78
N ILE A 472 101.56 -127.83 -6.71
CA ILE A 472 103.03 -127.88 -6.74
C ILE A 472 103.54 -128.71 -5.56
N GLU A 473 103.05 -128.49 -4.34
CA GLU A 473 103.45 -129.27 -3.17
C GLU A 473 103.04 -130.74 -3.29
N ARG A 474 101.84 -131.04 -3.81
CA ARG A 474 101.42 -132.41 -4.13
C ARG A 474 102.35 -133.06 -5.16
N LEU A 475 102.68 -132.35 -6.25
CA LEU A 475 103.59 -132.85 -7.29
C LEU A 475 105.02 -133.03 -6.75
N LYS A 476 105.48 -132.19 -5.82
CA LYS A 476 106.76 -132.40 -5.11
C LYS A 476 106.71 -133.63 -4.22
N GLN A 477 105.63 -133.85 -3.48
CA GLN A 477 105.43 -135.08 -2.71
C GLN A 477 105.38 -136.31 -3.61
N ASP A 478 104.70 -136.23 -4.76
CA ASP A 478 104.66 -137.28 -5.78
C ASP A 478 106.03 -137.51 -6.42
N ALA A 479 106.81 -136.45 -6.66
CA ALA A 479 108.19 -136.58 -7.14
C ALA A 479 109.09 -137.22 -6.07
N ALA A 480 108.93 -136.87 -4.80
CA ALA A 480 109.63 -137.49 -3.69
C ALA A 480 109.21 -138.96 -3.47
N SER A 481 107.94 -139.29 -3.67
CA SER A 481 107.42 -140.66 -3.60
C SER A 481 107.91 -141.50 -4.78
N ARG A 482 107.92 -140.95 -6.02
CA ARG A 482 108.57 -141.56 -7.19
C ARG A 482 110.06 -141.77 -6.96
N ALA A 483 110.78 -140.77 -6.44
CA ALA A 483 112.20 -140.90 -6.12
C ALA A 483 112.47 -142.02 -5.10
N ARG A 484 111.62 -142.17 -4.07
CA ARG A 484 111.68 -143.31 -3.13
C ARG A 484 111.38 -144.65 -3.81
N MET A 485 110.41 -144.70 -4.72
CA MET A 485 110.06 -145.91 -5.47
C MET A 485 111.20 -146.35 -6.42
N GLU A 486 111.85 -145.40 -7.09
CA GLU A 486 113.04 -145.63 -7.91
C GLU A 486 114.18 -146.22 -7.06
N GLN A 487 114.35 -145.72 -5.82
CA GLN A 487 115.36 -146.20 -4.87
C GLN A 487 115.10 -147.65 -4.39
N MET A 488 113.82 -148.07 -4.25
CA MET A 488 113.47 -149.48 -4.00
C MET A 488 113.74 -150.39 -5.20
N LYS A 489 113.60 -149.88 -6.43
CA LYS A 489 113.84 -150.62 -7.67
C LYS A 489 115.33 -150.96 -7.88
N MET A 490 116.24 -150.14 -7.34
CA MET A 490 117.70 -150.31 -7.47
C MET A 490 118.31 -151.36 -6.51
N ARG A 491 117.51 -152.11 -5.71
CA ARG A 491 118.00 -153.12 -4.76
C ARG A 491 117.83 -154.59 -5.19
N HIS A 492 117.28 -154.89 -6.36
CA HIS A 492 116.93 -156.26 -6.76
C HIS A 492 117.30 -156.63 -8.22
N MET A 493 118.46 -156.20 -8.74
CA MET A 493 118.93 -156.56 -10.08
C MET A 493 120.45 -156.87 -10.15
N GLU A 494 120.90 -157.93 -9.47
CA GLU A 494 122.12 -158.69 -9.82
C GLU A 494 121.76 -160.19 -9.86
N ASP A 495 121.58 -160.74 -11.06
CA ASP A 495 122.08 -162.06 -11.51
C ASP A 495 121.41 -162.52 -12.83
N PHE A 496 122.23 -162.42 -13.88
CA PHE A 496 122.25 -163.07 -15.20
C PHE A 496 121.21 -162.75 -16.33
N PRO A 497 121.70 -162.24 -17.51
CA PRO A 497 120.98 -162.00 -18.77
C PRO A 497 121.11 -163.23 -19.73
N PRO A 498 120.84 -163.22 -21.07
CA PRO A 498 120.35 -162.20 -22.02
C PRO A 498 119.26 -162.68 -23.03
N ARG A 499 118.56 -161.75 -23.72
CA ARG A 499 118.15 -161.94 -25.14
C ARG A 499 117.72 -160.62 -25.83
N ALA A 500 118.49 -160.21 -26.84
CA ALA A 500 118.08 -159.37 -27.98
C ALA A 500 117.52 -160.29 -29.10
N PRO A 501 117.02 -159.87 -30.30
CA PRO A 501 117.07 -158.55 -30.96
C PRO A 501 115.83 -158.19 -31.86
N LEU A 502 115.97 -157.12 -32.69
CA LEU A 502 115.39 -156.84 -34.05
C LEU A 502 114.16 -155.88 -34.22
N ILE A 503 114.42 -154.63 -34.67
CA ILE A 503 114.08 -153.96 -35.98
C ILE A 503 112.66 -154.18 -36.59
N PRO A 504 111.94 -153.20 -37.25
CA PRO A 504 112.41 -152.08 -38.12
C PRO A 504 111.75 -150.66 -37.98
N PRO A 505 112.22 -149.64 -38.77
CA PRO A 505 111.62 -148.29 -38.97
C PRO A 505 110.62 -148.28 -40.18
N PRO A 506 109.97 -147.17 -40.68
CA PRO A 506 110.43 -145.76 -40.69
C PRO A 506 109.37 -144.59 -40.74
N GLN A 507 109.90 -143.37 -40.95
CA GLN A 507 109.42 -142.24 -41.79
C GLN A 507 108.65 -141.03 -41.21
N ALA A 508 108.91 -139.90 -41.88
CA ALA A 508 108.82 -138.50 -41.48
C ALA A 508 107.91 -137.67 -42.43
N PHE A 509 108.03 -136.33 -42.38
CA PHE A 509 107.40 -135.23 -43.19
C PHE A 509 106.11 -134.63 -42.60
N ASN A 510 105.78 -133.33 -42.68
CA ASN A 510 106.47 -132.02 -42.67
C ASN A 510 105.35 -130.92 -42.69
N THR A 511 105.66 -129.71 -42.20
CA THR A 511 105.11 -128.36 -42.57
C THR A 511 103.62 -127.93 -42.35
N VAL A 512 103.36 -127.08 -41.32
CA VAL A 512 102.90 -125.64 -41.28
C VAL A 512 102.16 -125.04 -42.52
N PRO A 513 101.28 -123.97 -42.48
CA PRO A 513 100.19 -123.44 -41.60
C PRO A 513 98.92 -123.04 -42.49
N PRO A 514 98.07 -121.99 -42.30
CA PRO A 514 97.73 -121.03 -41.20
C PRO A 514 96.19 -120.81 -40.93
N ALA A 515 95.86 -119.85 -40.04
CA ALA A 515 94.53 -119.29 -39.71
C ALA A 515 94.00 -118.29 -40.79
N PRO A 516 92.88 -117.51 -40.66
CA PRO A 516 91.87 -117.39 -39.58
C PRO A 516 90.37 -117.17 -40.01
N SER A 517 89.51 -116.98 -38.98
CA SER A 517 88.33 -116.08 -38.92
C SER A 517 86.98 -116.49 -39.54
N PHE A 518 85.97 -116.76 -38.70
CA PHE A 518 84.77 -115.91 -38.42
C PHE A 518 83.60 -116.71 -37.79
N ARG A 519 83.25 -116.32 -36.56
CA ARG A 519 81.91 -116.07 -35.98
C ARG A 519 80.71 -116.95 -36.42
N ASN A 520 80.18 -117.81 -35.52
CA ASN A 520 78.73 -117.88 -35.19
C ASN A 520 78.33 -118.95 -34.13
N GLN A 521 77.32 -118.57 -33.30
CA GLN A 521 76.23 -119.37 -32.67
C GLN A 521 76.59 -120.47 -31.65
N GLY A 522 75.88 -120.76 -30.56
CA GLY A 522 74.61 -120.35 -29.90
C GLY A 522 74.72 -120.83 -28.41
N LEU A 523 73.79 -120.76 -27.46
CA LEU A 523 72.32 -120.70 -27.38
C LEU A 523 71.94 -120.27 -25.93
N VAL A 524 70.97 -119.34 -25.80
CA VAL A 524 69.74 -119.24 -24.93
C VAL A 524 69.68 -120.00 -23.57
N PRO A 525 68.86 -119.60 -22.53
CA PRO A 525 67.66 -118.73 -22.64
C PRO A 525 67.25 -117.79 -21.46
N VAL A 526 66.20 -117.00 -21.75
CA VAL A 526 65.22 -116.29 -20.87
C VAL A 526 65.71 -114.99 -20.18
N GLY A 527 65.02 -113.84 -20.22
CA GLY A 527 63.71 -113.50 -20.77
C GLY A 527 63.39 -112.00 -20.63
N ASP A 528 62.25 -111.66 -21.22
CA ASP A 528 61.36 -110.52 -20.98
C ASP A 528 61.88 -109.08 -21.16
N GLN A 529 61.49 -108.48 -22.29
CA GLN A 529 61.44 -107.02 -22.47
C GLN A 529 60.24 -106.68 -23.36
N GLY A 530 59.22 -106.11 -22.71
CA GLY A 530 58.19 -105.31 -23.37
C GLY A 530 58.73 -103.93 -23.69
N ALA A 531 58.35 -103.41 -24.86
CA ALA A 531 58.34 -101.99 -25.17
C ALA A 531 57.33 -101.76 -26.30
N ALA A 532 56.07 -101.56 -25.90
CA ALA A 532 55.07 -100.96 -26.76
C ALA A 532 55.40 -99.46 -26.87
N GLY A 533 55.93 -99.05 -28.02
CA GLY A 533 56.00 -97.64 -28.40
C GLY A 533 54.62 -97.20 -28.90
N ALA A 534 53.85 -96.56 -28.03
CA ALA A 534 52.78 -95.67 -28.47
C ALA A 534 53.38 -94.26 -28.49
N GLU A 535 53.54 -93.69 -29.68
CA GLU A 535 53.81 -92.27 -29.86
C GLU A 535 52.60 -91.49 -29.35
N GLU A 536 52.76 -90.74 -28.26
CA GLU A 536 51.78 -89.76 -27.80
C GLU A 536 51.78 -88.57 -28.78
N LEU A 537 50.70 -88.44 -29.55
CA LEU A 537 50.40 -87.24 -30.33
C LEU A 537 50.20 -86.03 -29.38
N PRO A 538 50.62 -84.81 -29.77
CA PRO A 538 50.32 -83.61 -29.00
C PRO A 538 48.80 -83.32 -28.99
N ASP A 539 48.26 -82.95 -27.83
CA ASP A 539 46.88 -82.48 -27.67
C ASP A 539 46.66 -81.14 -28.40
N LEU A 540 46.03 -81.19 -29.59
CA LEU A 540 45.69 -80.01 -30.38
C LEU A 540 44.28 -79.54 -30.05
N CYS A 541 44.14 -78.79 -28.95
CA CYS A 541 42.86 -78.25 -28.50
C CYS A 541 42.77 -76.71 -28.59
N CYS A 542 41.59 -76.19 -28.94
CA CYS A 542 41.34 -74.75 -28.96
C CYS A 542 41.24 -74.20 -27.53
N PRO A 543 42.05 -73.21 -27.13
CA PRO A 543 42.09 -72.73 -25.75
C PRO A 543 40.80 -72.00 -25.32
N LYS A 544 39.94 -71.57 -26.25
CA LYS A 544 38.71 -70.83 -25.93
C LYS A 544 37.54 -71.73 -25.56
N CYS A 545 37.36 -72.84 -26.28
CA CYS A 545 36.19 -73.73 -26.15
C CYS A 545 36.57 -75.19 -25.86
N GLN A 546 37.87 -75.50 -25.80
CA GLN A 546 38.43 -76.83 -25.56
C GLN A 546 38.04 -77.88 -26.62
N TYR A 547 37.68 -77.45 -27.83
CA TYR A 547 37.48 -78.36 -28.97
C TYR A 547 38.80 -79.03 -29.37
N GLN A 548 38.79 -80.37 -29.44
CA GLN A 548 39.96 -81.20 -29.76
C GLN A 548 39.97 -81.51 -31.25
N ALA A 549 40.98 -81.01 -31.96
CA ALA A 549 41.12 -81.19 -33.40
C ALA A 549 42.08 -82.35 -33.70
N PRO A 550 41.78 -83.20 -34.70
CA PRO A 550 42.62 -84.34 -35.04
C PRO A 550 43.95 -83.96 -35.69
N ASP A 551 44.08 -82.74 -36.22
CA ASP A 551 45.27 -82.21 -36.89
C ASP A 551 45.31 -80.67 -36.84
N MET A 552 46.49 -80.10 -37.11
CA MET A 552 46.75 -78.67 -36.95
C MET A 552 45.92 -77.79 -37.90
N ASP A 553 45.65 -78.25 -39.13
CA ASP A 553 44.88 -77.49 -40.10
C ASP A 553 43.41 -77.36 -39.66
N THR A 554 42.84 -78.44 -39.11
CA THR A 554 41.49 -78.43 -38.51
C THR A 554 41.44 -77.52 -37.28
N LEU A 555 42.50 -77.46 -36.47
CA LEU A 555 42.58 -76.54 -35.33
C LEU A 555 42.65 -75.06 -35.79
N GLN A 556 43.44 -74.76 -36.81
CA GLN A 556 43.57 -73.39 -37.32
C GLN A 556 42.27 -72.84 -37.91
N ILE A 557 41.53 -73.65 -38.68
CA ILE A 557 40.21 -73.27 -39.20
C ILE A 557 39.26 -72.98 -38.03
N HIS A 558 39.20 -73.89 -37.05
CA HIS A 558 38.33 -73.75 -35.89
C HIS A 558 38.66 -72.51 -35.04
N VAL A 559 39.94 -72.24 -34.77
CA VAL A 559 40.36 -71.06 -34.00
C VAL A 559 39.98 -69.77 -34.71
N MET A 560 40.02 -69.75 -36.05
CA MET A 560 39.68 -68.57 -36.84
C MET A 560 38.18 -68.23 -36.80
N ASP A 561 37.32 -69.25 -36.74
CA ASP A 561 35.87 -69.07 -36.54
C ASP A 561 35.48 -68.86 -35.06
N CYS A 562 36.25 -69.41 -34.11
CA CYS A 562 35.96 -69.36 -32.67
C CYS A 562 36.40 -68.03 -32.01
N ILE A 563 37.20 -67.20 -32.68
CA ILE A 563 37.66 -65.90 -32.18
C ILE A 563 36.72 -64.73 -32.56
N GLN A 564 35.83 -64.91 -33.54
CA GLN A 564 34.65 -64.03 -33.70
C GLN A 564 33.66 -64.24 -32.55
#